data_AF-A0A931CD23-F1
#
_entry.id   AF-A0A931CD23-F1
#
_cell.length_a   1.000
_cell.length_b   1.000
_cell.length_c   1.000
_cell.angle_alpha   90.00
_cell.angle_beta   90.00
_cell.angle_gamma   90.00
#
_symmetry.space_group_name_H-M   'P 1'
#
loop_
_entity.id
_entity.type
_entity.pdbx_description
1 polymer ?
#
loop_
_entity_poly.entity_id
_entity_poly.type
_entity_poly.pdbx_seq_one_letter_code
_entity_poly.pdbx_strand_id
1 'polypeptide(L)'
;MTGHLEVHEGGGVRLVTLAGSLLSIGRAPANEVAIGSRRVSRLHAVLERFPSGWSIRDLGSTNGTTVNGVPLRQARPLHDGDRIDIGPARLLFRSPAGQQATETVSVEPAPPVPPLTRRERDVLAALCRPLTAGGQAFPEPLSVRELGVELGLSESAVKKHLTNLYDKFDLTSNDDRRRPRLASEAIRRGF
;
A
#
# COMPACT_ATOMS: atom_id res chain seq x y z
N MET A 1 9.11 1.57 19.85
CA MET A 1 8.73 0.14 19.88
C MET A 1 9.28 -0.51 18.61
N THR A 2 9.89 -1.69 18.71
CA THR A 2 10.42 -2.46 17.57
C THR A 2 9.34 -3.40 17.04
N GLY A 3 9.26 -3.57 15.71
CA GLY A 3 8.36 -4.55 15.10
C GLY A 3 8.84 -5.99 15.31
N HIS A 4 7.95 -6.96 15.10
CA HIS A 4 8.24 -8.38 15.18
C HIS A 4 7.43 -9.18 14.13
N LEU A 5 7.88 -10.39 13.83
CA LEU A 5 7.14 -11.40 13.07
C LEU A 5 6.62 -12.45 14.04
N GLU A 6 5.31 -12.72 14.00
CA GLU A 6 4.72 -13.88 14.67
C GLU A 6 4.81 -15.09 13.74
N VAL A 7 5.60 -16.08 14.10
CA VAL A 7 5.85 -17.29 13.29
C VAL A 7 5.02 -18.44 13.83
N HIS A 8 4.06 -18.88 13.04
CA HIS A 8 3.20 -20.03 13.33
C HIS A 8 3.70 -21.25 12.55
N GLU A 9 4.28 -22.23 13.26
CA GLU A 9 4.75 -23.49 12.70
C GLU A 9 4.46 -24.63 13.69
N GLY A 10 4.02 -25.80 13.19
CA GLY A 10 3.89 -27.02 14.01
C GLY A 10 2.92 -26.92 15.20
N GLY A 11 1.99 -25.95 15.18
CA GLY A 11 1.05 -25.69 16.28
C GLY A 11 1.58 -24.73 17.36
N GLY A 12 2.82 -24.26 17.26
CA GLY A 12 3.41 -23.24 18.14
C GLY A 12 3.46 -21.86 17.50
N VAL A 13 3.63 -20.83 18.34
CA VAL A 13 3.87 -19.45 17.92
C VAL A 13 5.21 -18.99 18.49
N ARG A 14 6.07 -18.40 17.63
CA ARG A 14 7.36 -17.82 18.01
C ARG A 14 7.43 -16.37 17.52
N LEU A 15 7.86 -15.46 18.38
CA LEU A 15 8.08 -14.06 17.99
C LEU A 15 9.54 -13.85 17.55
N VAL A 16 9.74 -13.19 16.41
CA VAL A 16 11.06 -12.79 15.90
C VAL A 16 11.11 -11.28 15.77
N THR A 17 11.98 -10.63 16.53
CA THR A 17 12.15 -9.18 16.45
C THR A 17 12.71 -8.78 15.08
N LEU A 18 12.11 -7.75 14.48
CA LEU A 18 12.61 -7.13 13.26
C LEU A 18 13.83 -6.25 13.59
N ALA A 19 15.00 -6.88 13.63
CA ALA A 19 16.28 -6.23 13.89
C ALA A 19 17.06 -6.00 12.58
N GLY A 20 17.79 -4.88 12.50
CA GLY A 20 18.64 -4.58 11.34
C GLY A 20 17.88 -4.08 10.11
N SER A 21 18.51 -4.23 8.95
CA SER A 21 17.99 -3.79 7.64
C SER A 21 17.60 -4.94 6.70
N LEU A 22 17.94 -6.17 7.05
CA LEU A 22 17.65 -7.37 6.29
C LEU A 22 17.32 -8.50 7.27
N LEU A 23 16.28 -9.28 6.99
CA LEU A 23 15.99 -10.55 7.65
C LEU A 23 15.82 -11.64 6.59
N SER A 24 16.56 -12.73 6.70
CA SER A 24 16.35 -13.89 5.84
C SER A 24 15.35 -14.89 6.43
N ILE A 25 14.56 -15.50 5.54
CA ILE A 25 13.58 -16.54 5.86
C ILE A 25 13.90 -17.78 5.03
N GLY A 26 13.94 -18.94 5.68
CA GLY A 26 14.10 -20.20 4.98
C GLY A 26 14.31 -21.39 5.90
N ARG A 27 14.57 -22.55 5.31
CA ARG A 27 14.77 -23.81 6.04
C ARG A 27 16.15 -23.94 6.68
N ALA A 28 17.15 -23.25 6.14
CA ALA A 28 18.48 -23.31 6.72
C ALA A 28 18.48 -22.68 8.13
N PRO A 29 19.16 -23.28 9.11
CA PRO A 29 19.23 -22.74 10.47
C PRO A 29 20.02 -21.41 10.56
N ALA A 30 20.78 -21.07 9.50
CA ALA A 30 21.50 -19.82 9.39
C ALA A 30 20.60 -18.60 9.09
N ASN A 31 19.33 -18.82 8.72
CA ASN A 31 18.40 -17.71 8.50
C ASN A 31 17.88 -17.16 9.83
N GLU A 32 17.65 -15.85 9.90
CA GLU A 32 17.02 -15.22 11.07
C GLU A 32 15.63 -15.81 11.38
N VAL A 33 14.89 -16.17 10.35
CA VAL A 33 13.64 -16.94 10.46
C VAL A 33 13.82 -18.32 9.86
N ALA A 34 14.34 -19.24 10.67
CA ALA A 34 14.40 -20.65 10.33
C ALA A 34 13.02 -21.31 10.42
N ILE A 35 12.61 -22.02 9.36
CA ILE A 35 11.35 -22.79 9.25
C ILE A 35 11.69 -24.25 8.96
N GLY A 36 11.34 -25.17 9.86
CA GLY A 36 11.79 -26.57 9.86
C GLY A 36 11.22 -27.48 8.76
N SER A 37 10.45 -26.95 7.82
CA SER A 37 9.73 -27.74 6.81
C SER A 37 10.47 -27.93 5.50
N ARG A 38 10.45 -29.17 4.97
CA ARG A 38 10.98 -29.50 3.62
C ARG A 38 10.29 -28.76 2.47
N ARG A 39 9.09 -28.21 2.70
CA ARG A 39 8.38 -27.38 1.71
C ARG A 39 8.92 -25.95 1.64
N VAL A 40 9.90 -25.60 2.48
CA VAL A 40 10.57 -24.31 2.48
C VAL A 40 11.99 -24.48 1.93
N SER A 41 12.38 -23.56 1.05
CA SER A 41 13.71 -23.51 0.44
C SER A 41 14.76 -23.17 1.50
N ARG A 42 16.02 -23.56 1.29
CA ARG A 42 17.11 -23.26 2.25
C ARG A 42 17.19 -21.75 2.54
N LEU A 43 17.15 -20.95 1.49
CA LEU A 43 16.92 -19.51 1.50
C LEU A 43 15.68 -19.29 0.62
N HIS A 44 14.61 -18.77 1.18
CA HIS A 44 13.28 -18.74 0.54
C HIS A 44 12.85 -17.32 0.21
N ALA A 45 12.88 -16.44 1.21
CA ALA A 45 12.51 -15.04 1.05
C ALA A 45 13.37 -14.17 1.97
N VAL A 46 13.38 -12.88 1.70
CA VAL A 46 14.01 -11.87 2.57
C VAL A 46 13.03 -10.75 2.85
N LEU A 47 13.11 -10.21 4.06
CA LEU A 47 12.52 -8.93 4.41
C LEU A 47 13.63 -7.88 4.37
N GLU A 48 13.43 -6.84 3.58
CA GLU A 48 14.34 -5.72 3.42
C GLU A 48 13.70 -4.47 4.02
N ARG A 49 14.45 -3.74 4.85
CA ARG A 49 14.01 -2.48 5.42
C ARG A 49 14.45 -1.32 4.53
N PHE A 50 13.48 -0.63 3.96
CA PHE A 50 13.65 0.62 3.22
C PHE A 50 13.24 1.82 4.07
N PRO A 51 13.58 3.05 3.67
CA PRO A 51 13.09 4.26 4.34
C PRO A 51 11.55 4.34 4.41
N SER A 52 10.86 3.77 3.42
CA SER A 52 9.40 3.71 3.34
C SER A 52 8.76 2.59 4.16
N GLY A 53 9.55 1.70 4.77
CA GLY A 53 9.05 0.55 5.52
C GLY A 53 9.69 -0.77 5.10
N TRP A 54 9.11 -1.88 5.57
CA TRP A 54 9.58 -3.21 5.25
C TRP A 54 8.99 -3.68 3.92
N SER A 55 9.78 -4.40 3.13
CA SER A 55 9.30 -5.10 1.95
C SER A 55 9.75 -6.56 1.99
N ILE A 56 8.95 -7.45 1.44
CA ILE A 56 9.30 -8.85 1.27
C ILE A 56 9.63 -9.15 -0.18
N ARG A 57 10.62 -10.01 -0.40
CA ARG A 57 11.03 -10.53 -1.71
C ARG A 57 11.21 -12.04 -1.63
N ASP A 58 10.60 -12.77 -2.56
CA ASP A 58 10.89 -14.18 -2.77
C ASP A 58 12.19 -14.35 -3.57
N LEU A 59 13.03 -15.32 -3.21
CA LEU A 59 14.35 -15.55 -3.80
C LEU A 59 14.36 -16.74 -4.77
N GLY A 60 13.26 -16.96 -5.49
CA GLY A 60 13.12 -18.07 -6.44
C GLY A 60 12.81 -19.38 -5.72
N SER A 61 11.93 -19.31 -4.72
CA SER A 61 11.58 -20.47 -3.94
C SER A 61 10.77 -21.50 -4.74
N THR A 62 10.86 -22.78 -4.34
CA THR A 62 10.20 -23.87 -5.08
C THR A 62 8.68 -23.82 -5.01
N ASN A 63 8.12 -23.42 -3.86
CA ASN A 63 6.68 -23.39 -3.62
C ASN A 63 6.08 -21.97 -3.64
N GLY A 64 6.91 -20.95 -3.85
CA GLY A 64 6.52 -19.56 -3.80
C GLY A 64 6.23 -19.05 -2.39
N THR A 65 6.20 -17.71 -2.29
CA THR A 65 5.72 -16.96 -1.13
C THR A 65 4.36 -16.34 -1.48
N THR A 66 3.41 -16.31 -0.53
CA THR A 66 2.16 -15.55 -0.70
C THR A 66 2.00 -14.53 0.41
N VAL A 67 1.41 -13.37 0.08
CA VAL A 67 1.08 -12.30 1.04
C VAL A 67 -0.42 -12.03 0.96
N ASN A 68 -1.12 -12.23 2.07
CA ASN A 68 -2.59 -12.18 2.18
C ASN A 68 -3.29 -13.06 1.13
N GLY A 69 -2.73 -14.25 0.88
CA GLY A 69 -3.25 -15.20 -0.12
C GLY A 69 -2.90 -14.88 -1.58
N VAL A 70 -2.21 -13.76 -1.85
CA VAL A 70 -1.77 -13.38 -3.21
C VAL A 70 -0.32 -13.81 -3.44
N PRO A 71 -0.01 -14.56 -4.52
CA PRO A 71 1.36 -14.93 -4.85
C PRO A 71 2.29 -13.74 -5.06
N LEU A 72 3.46 -13.80 -4.45
CA LEU A 72 4.49 -12.78 -4.55
C LEU A 72 5.32 -13.00 -5.83
N ARG A 73 5.13 -12.13 -6.82
CA ARG A 73 5.88 -12.17 -8.10
C ARG A 73 7.10 -11.26 -8.12
N GLN A 74 7.04 -10.17 -7.36
CA GLN A 74 8.08 -9.16 -7.21
C GLN A 74 8.14 -8.73 -5.75
N ALA A 75 9.14 -7.93 -5.37
CA ALA A 75 9.20 -7.37 -4.03
C ALA A 75 7.94 -6.55 -3.73
N ARG A 76 7.36 -6.73 -2.53
CA ARG A 76 6.12 -6.08 -2.11
C ARG A 76 6.30 -5.43 -0.74
N PRO A 77 5.85 -4.17 -0.56
CA PRO A 77 5.83 -3.54 0.76
C PRO A 77 4.88 -4.29 1.71
N LEU A 78 5.28 -4.39 2.97
CA LEU A 78 4.52 -5.01 4.05
C LEU A 78 3.92 -3.94 4.96
N HIS A 79 2.69 -4.20 5.39
CA HIS A 79 1.95 -3.38 6.34
C HIS A 79 1.67 -4.17 7.61
N ASP A 80 1.49 -3.46 8.73
CA ASP A 80 1.11 -4.11 9.99
C ASP A 80 -0.14 -4.98 9.80
N GLY A 81 -0.08 -6.22 10.30
CA GLY A 81 -1.14 -7.21 10.15
C GLY A 81 -1.03 -8.08 8.89
N ASP A 82 -0.12 -7.78 7.96
CA ASP A 82 0.05 -8.61 6.76
C ASP A 82 0.44 -10.05 7.12
N ARG A 83 -0.24 -10.99 6.47
CA ARG A 83 0.00 -12.42 6.58
C ARG A 83 0.85 -12.91 5.43
N ILE A 84 2.00 -13.49 5.75
CA ILE A 84 2.90 -14.09 4.78
C ILE A 84 2.84 -15.61 4.98
N ASP A 85 2.43 -16.36 3.96
CA ASP A 85 2.42 -17.83 4.00
C ASP A 85 3.60 -18.36 3.17
N ILE A 86 4.44 -19.18 3.80
CA ILE A 86 5.65 -19.81 3.23
C ILE A 86 5.62 -21.31 3.57
N GLY A 87 5.35 -22.15 2.57
CA GLY A 87 5.15 -23.58 2.80
C GLY A 87 4.01 -23.83 3.82
N PRO A 88 4.23 -24.60 4.90
CA PRO A 88 3.23 -24.79 5.96
C PRO A 88 3.28 -23.71 7.05
N ALA A 89 4.23 -22.78 6.99
CA ALA A 89 4.39 -21.75 8.01
C ALA A 89 3.59 -20.51 7.64
N ARG A 90 3.00 -19.89 8.66
CA ARG A 90 2.30 -18.61 8.56
C ARG A 90 3.04 -17.59 9.41
N LEU A 91 3.37 -16.47 8.82
CA LEU A 91 4.07 -15.36 9.45
C LEU A 91 3.12 -14.16 9.50
N LEU A 92 2.90 -13.57 10.67
CA LEU A 92 2.18 -12.29 10.80
C LEU A 92 3.19 -11.17 11.03
N PHE A 93 3.16 -10.16 10.17
CA PHE A 93 4.03 -9.01 10.28
C PHE A 93 3.42 -7.99 11.23
N ARG A 94 4.13 -7.67 12.32
CA ARG A 94 3.76 -6.63 13.27
C ARG A 94 4.80 -5.53 13.28
N SER A 95 4.43 -4.32 12.91
CA SER A 95 5.31 -3.16 13.01
C SER A 95 4.58 -1.98 13.64
N PRO A 96 4.99 -1.54 14.85
CA PRO A 96 4.44 -0.33 15.47
C PRO A 96 4.88 0.95 14.72
N ALA A 97 5.86 0.84 13.82
CA ALA A 97 6.29 1.90 12.92
C ALA A 97 6.00 1.47 11.48
N GLY A 98 4.77 1.74 11.05
CA GLY A 98 4.31 1.33 9.71
C GLY A 98 2.82 1.53 9.47
N GLN A 99 2.18 2.51 10.12
CA GLN A 99 0.90 3.01 9.62
C GLN A 99 1.17 3.79 8.33
N GLN A 100 1.23 3.11 7.20
CA GLN A 100 0.73 3.65 5.94
C GLN A 100 0.00 2.56 5.18
N ALA A 101 -1.33 2.57 5.36
CA ALA A 101 -2.36 2.10 4.44
C ALA A 101 -2.43 0.60 4.10
N THR A 102 -3.34 -0.11 4.77
CA THR A 102 -4.64 -0.45 4.16
C THR A 102 -5.65 -0.88 5.21
N GLU A 103 -6.78 -0.17 5.23
CA GLU A 103 -8.10 -0.61 5.69
C GLU A 103 -8.24 -1.13 7.13
N THR A 104 -8.42 -0.21 8.07
CA THR A 104 -9.49 -0.37 9.06
C THR A 104 -10.14 0.99 9.26
N VAL A 105 -11.47 1.03 9.16
CA VAL A 105 -12.30 2.18 9.48
C VAL A 105 -12.13 2.50 10.96
N SER A 106 -11.15 3.36 11.26
CA SER A 106 -11.16 4.19 12.46
C SER A 106 -11.26 5.62 11.97
N VAL A 107 -12.45 6.20 12.16
CA VAL A 107 -12.76 7.59 11.85
C VAL A 107 -11.99 8.46 12.85
N GLU A 108 -10.71 8.68 12.61
CA GLU A 108 -10.16 9.98 12.96
C GLU A 108 -10.79 10.99 11.99
N PRO A 109 -11.35 12.11 12.47
CA PRO A 109 -11.93 13.10 11.59
C PRO A 109 -10.84 13.55 10.62
N ALA A 110 -11.00 13.18 9.36
CA ALA A 110 -10.13 13.64 8.30
C ALA A 110 -10.05 15.18 8.38
N PRO A 111 -8.87 15.79 8.18
CA PRO A 111 -8.77 17.25 8.19
C PRO A 111 -9.86 17.81 7.27
N PRO A 112 -10.63 18.83 7.71
CA PRO A 112 -11.75 19.34 6.95
C PRO A 112 -11.27 19.69 5.54
N VAL A 113 -12.10 19.39 4.54
CA VAL A 113 -11.75 19.73 3.16
C VAL A 113 -11.38 21.21 3.09
N PRO A 114 -10.26 21.55 2.43
CA PRO A 114 -9.88 22.94 2.26
C PRO A 114 -11.02 23.68 1.57
N PRO A 115 -11.22 25.00 1.80
CA PRO A 115 -12.28 25.75 1.15
C PRO A 115 -12.14 25.66 -0.37
N LEU A 116 -13.05 24.89 -1.00
CA LEU A 116 -13.10 24.70 -2.43
C LEU A 116 -14.08 25.71 -3.05
N THR A 117 -13.66 26.31 -4.16
CA THR A 117 -14.58 27.03 -5.04
C THR A 117 -15.54 26.03 -5.70
N ARG A 118 -16.69 26.52 -6.19
CA ARG A 118 -17.66 25.67 -6.92
C ARG A 118 -16.99 24.89 -8.06
N ARG A 119 -16.09 25.54 -8.80
CA ARG A 119 -15.36 24.93 -9.93
C ARG A 119 -14.35 23.88 -9.49
N GLU A 120 -13.64 24.10 -8.39
CA GLU A 120 -12.73 23.09 -7.83
C GLU A 120 -13.48 21.86 -7.31
N ARG A 121 -14.67 22.07 -6.71
CA ARG A 121 -15.55 20.96 -6.32
C ARG A 121 -16.05 20.17 -7.53
N ASP A 122 -16.48 20.85 -8.60
CA ASP A 122 -16.92 20.19 -9.84
C ASP A 122 -15.79 19.33 -10.45
N VAL A 123 -14.56 19.87 -10.49
CA VAL A 123 -13.37 19.15 -10.95
C VAL A 123 -13.06 17.93 -10.07
N LEU A 124 -13.12 18.09 -8.76
CA LEU A 124 -12.84 17.01 -7.80
C LEU A 124 -13.89 15.89 -7.87
N ALA A 125 -15.17 16.26 -8.04
CA ALA A 125 -16.27 15.32 -8.23
C ALA A 125 -16.12 14.49 -9.50
N ALA A 126 -15.85 15.14 -10.64
CA ALA A 126 -15.61 14.44 -11.90
C ALA A 126 -14.39 13.52 -11.79
N LEU A 127 -13.31 13.99 -11.16
CA LEU A 127 -12.09 13.21 -10.96
C LEU A 127 -12.33 11.91 -10.17
N CYS A 128 -13.13 11.98 -9.11
CA CYS A 128 -13.42 10.84 -8.23
C CYS A 128 -14.54 9.93 -8.75
N ARG A 129 -15.28 10.35 -9.78
CA ARG A 129 -16.46 9.63 -10.29
C ARG A 129 -16.17 8.16 -10.65
N PRO A 130 -15.09 7.83 -11.39
CA PRO A 130 -14.78 6.43 -11.71
C PRO A 130 -14.46 5.58 -10.47
N LEU A 131 -13.94 6.20 -9.40
CA LEU A 131 -13.58 5.52 -8.17
C LEU A 131 -14.80 5.14 -7.32
N THR A 132 -15.89 5.90 -7.46
CA THR A 132 -17.16 5.68 -6.73
C THR A 132 -18.15 4.80 -7.49
N ALA A 133 -18.01 4.68 -8.81
CA ALA A 133 -18.82 3.80 -9.65
C ALA A 133 -18.29 2.37 -9.55
N GLY A 134 -18.82 1.56 -8.64
CA GLY A 134 -18.32 0.23 -8.24
C GLY A 134 -18.35 -0.88 -9.30
N GLY A 135 -17.73 -0.69 -10.46
CA GLY A 135 -17.75 -1.63 -11.59
C GLY A 135 -16.38 -2.02 -12.17
N GLN A 136 -15.26 -1.55 -11.61
CA GLN A 136 -13.91 -1.86 -12.10
C GLN A 136 -12.99 -2.26 -10.93
N ALA A 137 -12.21 -3.33 -11.12
CA ALA A 137 -11.06 -3.61 -10.27
C ALA A 137 -9.95 -2.62 -10.67
N PHE A 138 -9.60 -1.68 -9.78
CA PHE A 138 -8.66 -0.57 -10.01
C PHE A 138 -9.17 0.52 -10.97
N PRO A 139 -10.19 1.31 -10.58
CA PRO A 139 -10.58 2.47 -11.36
C PRO A 139 -9.46 3.53 -11.33
N GLU A 140 -9.05 4.02 -12.50
CA GLU A 140 -8.16 5.18 -12.60
C GLU A 140 -9.00 6.46 -12.65
N PRO A 141 -8.55 7.56 -12.01
CA PRO A 141 -9.24 8.84 -12.09
C PRO A 141 -9.16 9.42 -13.50
N LEU A 142 -10.20 10.14 -13.91
CA LEU A 142 -10.30 10.77 -15.23
C LEU A 142 -9.05 11.58 -15.58
N SER A 143 -8.64 11.48 -16.84
CA SER A 143 -7.57 12.29 -17.40
C SER A 143 -7.97 13.77 -17.50
N VAL A 144 -6.98 14.66 -17.64
CA VAL A 144 -7.20 16.10 -17.83
C VAL A 144 -8.12 16.38 -19.03
N ARG A 145 -7.96 15.61 -20.11
CA ARG A 145 -8.76 15.74 -21.32
C ARG A 145 -10.21 15.33 -21.07
N GLU A 146 -10.43 14.20 -20.39
CA GLU A 146 -11.77 13.72 -20.04
C GLU A 146 -12.50 14.67 -19.09
N LEU A 147 -11.79 15.21 -18.09
CA LEU A 147 -12.31 16.26 -17.21
C LEU A 147 -12.72 17.52 -18.00
N GLY A 148 -11.94 17.88 -19.02
CA GLY A 148 -12.28 19.01 -19.89
C GLY A 148 -13.58 18.78 -20.67
N VAL A 149 -13.75 17.58 -21.23
CA VAL A 149 -14.97 17.18 -21.95
C VAL A 149 -16.18 17.16 -21.01
N GLU A 150 -16.04 16.55 -19.83
CA GLU A 150 -17.14 16.40 -18.87
C GLU A 150 -17.60 17.74 -18.29
N LEU A 151 -16.66 18.65 -18.01
CA LEU A 151 -16.94 19.92 -17.35
C LEU A 151 -17.12 21.09 -18.33
N GLY A 152 -16.96 20.86 -19.63
CA GLY A 152 -16.97 21.92 -20.66
C GLY A 152 -15.82 22.93 -20.47
N LEU A 153 -14.66 22.46 -20.02
CA LEU A 153 -13.48 23.28 -19.72
C LEU A 153 -12.34 22.99 -20.70
N SER A 154 -11.50 23.99 -20.96
CA SER A 154 -10.24 23.76 -21.68
C SER A 154 -9.25 22.99 -20.80
N GLU A 155 -8.33 22.23 -21.40
CA GLU A 155 -7.31 21.50 -20.64
C GLU A 155 -6.46 22.43 -19.76
N SER A 156 -6.19 23.65 -20.21
CA SER A 156 -5.46 24.66 -19.43
C SER A 156 -6.26 25.11 -18.20
N ALA A 157 -7.58 25.24 -18.30
CA ALA A 157 -8.44 25.54 -17.16
C ALA A 157 -8.50 24.37 -16.17
N VAL A 158 -8.59 23.14 -16.66
CA VAL A 158 -8.53 21.93 -15.82
C VAL A 158 -7.19 21.83 -15.09
N LYS A 159 -6.07 21.99 -15.80
CA LYS A 159 -4.72 22.00 -15.20
C LYS A 159 -4.61 23.07 -14.11
N LYS A 160 -5.11 24.28 -14.36
CA LYS A 160 -5.13 25.36 -13.37
C LYS A 160 -5.91 24.98 -12.11
N HIS A 161 -7.10 24.39 -12.25
CA HIS A 161 -7.89 23.93 -11.11
C HIS A 161 -7.23 22.75 -10.37
N LEU A 162 -6.60 21.82 -11.10
CA LEU A 162 -5.84 20.73 -10.50
C LEU A 162 -4.63 21.24 -9.72
N THR A 163 -3.88 22.22 -10.22
CA THR A 163 -2.78 22.85 -9.49
C THR A 163 -3.28 23.47 -8.18
N ASN A 164 -4.35 24.26 -8.22
CA ASN A 164 -4.95 24.82 -7.00
C ASN A 164 -5.39 23.73 -6.03
N LEU A 165 -5.97 22.62 -6.52
CA LEU A 165 -6.35 21.48 -5.71
C LEU A 165 -5.12 20.78 -5.10
N TYR A 166 -4.05 20.57 -5.86
CA TYR A 166 -2.81 20.00 -5.33
C TYR A 166 -2.23 20.86 -4.21
N ASP A 167 -2.21 22.19 -4.37
CA ASP A 167 -1.74 23.10 -3.33
C ASP A 167 -2.62 23.04 -2.08
N LYS A 168 -3.95 23.02 -2.25
CA LYS A 168 -4.91 22.92 -1.14
C LYS A 168 -4.87 21.59 -0.39
N PHE A 169 -4.49 20.52 -1.07
CA PHE A 169 -4.36 19.17 -0.52
C PHE A 169 -2.91 18.84 -0.11
N ASP A 170 -1.99 19.80 -0.19
CA ASP A 170 -0.57 19.67 0.15
C ASP A 170 0.17 18.57 -0.66
N LEU A 171 -0.16 18.47 -1.95
CA LEU A 171 0.39 17.47 -2.89
C LEU A 171 1.49 18.07 -3.77
N THR A 172 2.64 18.37 -3.18
CA THR A 172 3.74 19.12 -3.83
C THR A 172 4.61 18.31 -4.82
N SER A 173 4.60 16.97 -4.80
CA SER A 173 5.53 16.09 -5.55
C SER A 173 5.22 15.91 -7.04
N ASN A 174 6.07 16.28 -8.00
CA ASN A 174 5.78 16.33 -9.48
C ASN A 174 5.82 15.01 -10.24
N ASP A 175 5.13 14.01 -9.70
CA ASP A 175 5.03 12.68 -10.29
C ASP A 175 3.65 12.42 -10.92
N ASP A 176 3.61 11.43 -11.82
CA ASP A 176 2.39 10.97 -12.50
C ASP A 176 1.33 10.41 -11.52
N ARG A 177 1.71 10.16 -10.26
CA ARG A 177 0.83 9.64 -9.22
C ARG A 177 0.13 10.74 -8.42
N ARG A 178 0.39 12.04 -8.67
CA ARG A 178 -0.33 13.14 -8.01
C ARG A 178 -1.85 13.09 -8.17
N ARG A 179 -2.32 12.84 -9.40
CA ARG A 179 -3.75 12.81 -9.74
C ARG A 179 -4.51 11.70 -8.99
N PRO A 180 -4.05 10.44 -8.99
CA PRO A 180 -4.68 9.41 -8.17
C PRO A 180 -4.57 9.69 -6.67
N ARG A 181 -3.46 10.28 -6.19
CA ARG A 181 -3.35 10.67 -4.77
C ARG A 181 -4.38 11.74 -4.38
N LEU A 182 -4.62 12.75 -5.22
CA LEU A 182 -5.64 13.76 -5.00
C LEU A 182 -7.04 13.14 -4.90
N ALA A 183 -7.36 12.22 -5.81
CA ALA A 183 -8.67 11.56 -5.83
C ALA A 183 -8.89 10.68 -4.58
N SER A 184 -7.90 9.87 -4.20
CA SER A 184 -7.97 9.05 -2.99
C SER A 184 -8.09 9.90 -1.72
N GLU A 185 -7.35 11.00 -1.64
CA GLU A 185 -7.38 11.91 -0.50
C GLU A 185 -8.70 12.67 -0.39
N ALA A 186 -9.28 13.07 -1.51
CA ALA A 186 -10.58 13.70 -1.56
C ALA A 186 -11.67 12.76 -1.01
N ILE A 187 -11.75 11.52 -1.51
CA ILE A 187 -12.73 10.52 -1.04
C ILE A 187 -12.58 10.29 0.48
N ARG A 188 -11.34 10.21 0.97
CA ARG A 188 -11.04 10.06 2.39
C ARG A 188 -11.54 11.23 3.25
N ARG A 189 -11.51 12.46 2.72
CA ARG A 189 -11.95 13.68 3.42
C ARG A 189 -13.44 14.01 3.28
N GLY A 190 -14.17 13.35 2.37
CA GLY A 190 -15.61 13.56 2.15
C GLY A 190 -15.95 14.96 1.60
N PHE A 191 -15.51 15.25 0.37
CA PHE A 191 -15.62 16.56 -0.31
C PHE A 191 -17.00 16.91 -0.89
#